data_AF-A0A934KEY6-F1
#
_entry.id   AF-A0A934KEY6-F1
#
_cell.length_a   1.000
_cell.length_b   1.000
_cell.length_c   1.000
_cell.angle_alpha   90.00
_cell.angle_beta   90.00
_cell.angle_gamma   90.00
#
_symmetry.space_group_name_H-M   'P 1'
#
loop_
_entity.id
_entity.type
_entity.pdbx_description
1 polymer ?
#
loop_
_entity_poly.entity_id
_entity_poly.type
_entity_poly.pdbx_seq_one_letter_code
_entity_poly.pdbx_strand_id
1 'polypeptide(L)'
;MSLRSPTRRLDRALRDATTAHQLLEALGQSALSEHLPTTAPIDELLRCADHEAALRRHPYIGPEHVILAANRAPHDAAEYGKLSATLVDGLPRRGVLGWRPRGPNSLARDGARRRLAAEQAEAVRRDSSSPEMSG
;
A
#
# COMPACT_ATOMS: atom_id res chain seq x y z
N MET A 1 11.27 -9.69 -6.20
CA MET A 1 10.62 -9.46 -4.88
C MET A 1 9.21 -9.99 -4.97
N SER A 2 8.76 -10.79 -4.01
CA SER A 2 7.38 -11.27 -3.95
C SER A 2 6.52 -10.22 -3.25
N LEU A 3 5.43 -9.76 -3.87
CA LEU A 3 4.52 -8.79 -3.26
C LEU A 3 3.83 -9.38 -2.03
N ARG A 4 3.47 -8.53 -1.05
CA ARG A 4 2.60 -8.94 0.07
C ARG A 4 1.22 -9.36 -0.47
N SER A 5 0.54 -10.24 0.27
CA SER A 5 -0.79 -10.68 -0.14
C SER A 5 -1.79 -9.52 -0.08
N PRO A 6 -2.64 -9.35 -1.11
CA PRO A 6 -3.71 -8.35 -1.07
C PRO A 6 -4.78 -8.76 -0.06
N THR A 7 -5.45 -7.76 0.51
CA THR A 7 -6.68 -7.99 1.29
C THR A 7 -7.80 -8.50 0.37
N ARG A 8 -8.83 -9.14 0.92
CA ARG A 8 -9.97 -9.65 0.13
C ARG A 8 -10.65 -8.58 -0.73
N ARG A 9 -10.72 -7.34 -0.24
CA ARG A 9 -11.33 -6.23 -0.99
C ARG A 9 -10.48 -5.86 -2.20
N LEU A 10 -9.16 -5.79 -2.03
CA LEU A 10 -8.25 -5.54 -3.14
C LEU A 10 -8.19 -6.73 -4.10
N ASP A 11 -8.14 -7.97 -3.60
CA ASP A 11 -8.19 -9.19 -4.43
C ASP A 11 -9.42 -9.20 -5.35
N ARG A 12 -10.59 -8.80 -4.83
CA ARG A 12 -11.80 -8.68 -5.64
C ARG A 12 -11.65 -7.64 -6.75
N ALA A 13 -11.10 -6.46 -6.45
CA ALA A 13 -10.89 -5.41 -7.45
C ALA A 13 -9.86 -5.83 -8.52
N LEU A 14 -8.84 -6.59 -8.12
CA LEU A 14 -7.81 -7.10 -9.04
C LEU A 14 -8.31 -8.14 -10.03
N ARG A 15 -9.39 -8.87 -9.72
CA ARG A 15 -9.96 -9.86 -10.66
C ARG A 15 -10.47 -9.23 -11.95
N ASP A 16 -10.95 -8.01 -11.84
CA ASP A 16 -11.62 -7.30 -12.94
C ASP A 16 -10.71 -6.23 -13.57
N ALA A 17 -9.49 -6.04 -13.05
CA ALA A 17 -8.55 -5.00 -13.46
C ALA A 17 -7.27 -5.57 -14.07
N THR A 18 -6.94 -5.10 -15.26
CA THR A 18 -5.68 -5.42 -15.98
C THR A 18 -4.71 -4.25 -16.02
N THR A 19 -5.21 -3.02 -15.79
CA THR A 19 -4.42 -1.80 -15.77
C THR A 19 -4.57 -1.07 -14.43
N ALA A 20 -3.63 -0.19 -14.12
CA ALA A 20 -3.71 0.69 -12.95
C ALA A 20 -4.98 1.57 -12.99
N HIS A 21 -5.35 2.03 -14.19
CA HIS A 21 -6.58 2.81 -14.43
C HIS A 21 -7.83 2.02 -14.01
N GLN A 22 -8.01 0.81 -14.54
CA GLN A 22 -9.16 -0.05 -14.22
C GLN A 22 -9.21 -0.40 -12.73
N LEU A 23 -8.05 -0.62 -12.11
CA LEU A 23 -7.99 -0.88 -10.67
C LEU A 23 -8.52 0.29 -9.85
N LEU A 24 -8.12 1.52 -10.20
CA LEU A 24 -8.58 2.71 -9.49
C LEU A 24 -10.07 2.97 -9.71
N GLU A 25 -10.60 2.75 -10.91
CA GLU A 25 -12.05 2.80 -11.16
C GLU A 25 -12.81 1.76 -10.33
N ALA A 26 -12.33 0.51 -10.26
CA ALA A 26 -12.92 -0.54 -9.45
C ALA A 26 -12.89 -0.24 -7.94
N LEU A 27 -11.95 0.60 -7.50
CA LEU A 27 -11.87 1.12 -6.13
C LEU A 27 -12.71 2.40 -5.91
N GLY A 28 -13.39 2.90 -6.95
CA GLY A 28 -14.19 4.12 -6.91
C GLY A 28 -13.36 5.40 -6.89
N GLN A 29 -12.14 5.36 -7.44
CA GLN A 29 -11.16 6.44 -7.45
C GLN A 29 -10.93 6.99 -8.86
N SER A 30 -12.03 7.28 -9.57
CA SER A 30 -11.99 7.76 -10.96
C SER A 30 -11.14 9.02 -11.12
N ALA A 31 -11.23 9.97 -10.18
CA ALA A 31 -10.39 11.17 -10.19
C ALA A 31 -8.89 10.85 -10.19
N LEU A 32 -8.45 9.84 -9.43
CA LEU A 32 -7.05 9.42 -9.44
C LEU A 32 -6.67 8.67 -10.71
N SER A 33 -7.61 7.93 -11.32
CA SER A 33 -7.34 7.23 -12.58
C SER A 33 -7.11 8.19 -13.75
N GLU A 34 -7.76 9.37 -13.77
CA GLU A 34 -7.59 10.39 -14.81
C GLU A 34 -6.16 10.96 -14.87
N HIS A 35 -5.42 10.88 -13.77
CA HIS A 35 -4.05 11.36 -13.67
C HIS A 35 -3.00 10.31 -14.07
N LEU A 36 -3.43 9.07 -14.33
CA LEU A 36 -2.55 7.99 -14.74
C LEU A 36 -2.74 7.69 -16.23
N PRO A 37 -1.68 7.25 -16.93
CA PRO A 37 -1.84 6.70 -18.27
C PRO A 37 -2.83 5.53 -18.24
N THR A 38 -3.78 5.48 -19.17
CA THR A 38 -4.79 4.41 -19.24
C THR A 38 -4.16 3.01 -19.42
N THR A 39 -2.96 2.97 -19.99
CA THR A 39 -2.14 1.78 -20.22
C THR A 39 -1.11 1.52 -19.11
N ALA A 40 -1.14 2.29 -18.02
CA ALA A 40 -0.19 2.13 -16.93
C ALA A 40 -0.29 0.70 -16.34
N PRO A 41 0.85 0.01 -16.21
CA PRO A 41 0.86 -1.37 -15.76
C PRO A 41 0.44 -1.47 -14.29
N ILE A 42 -0.49 -2.37 -14.01
CA ILE A 42 -1.00 -2.60 -12.65
C ILE A 42 0.12 -3.03 -11.68
N ASP A 43 1.11 -3.79 -12.19
CA ASP A 43 2.23 -4.29 -11.40
C ASP A 43 3.10 -3.17 -10.80
N GLU A 44 3.24 -2.06 -11.51
CA GLU A 44 4.00 -0.92 -11.01
C GLU A 44 3.27 -0.23 -9.86
N LEU A 45 1.98 0.02 -10.04
CA LEU A 45 1.13 0.56 -8.98
C LEU A 45 1.10 -0.37 -7.75
N LEU A 46 1.05 -1.69 -7.96
CA LEU A 46 1.09 -2.67 -6.87
C LEU A 46 2.45 -2.72 -6.16
N ARG A 47 3.58 -2.55 -6.87
CA ARG A 47 4.90 -2.41 -6.23
C ARG A 47 4.97 -1.15 -5.36
N CYS A 48 4.43 -0.04 -5.84
CA CYS A 48 4.33 1.18 -5.05
C CYS A 48 3.42 0.99 -3.83
N ALA A 49 2.26 0.31 -3.99
CA ALA A 49 1.37 0.00 -2.89
C ALA A 49 2.00 -0.94 -1.85
N ASP A 50 2.82 -1.90 -2.28
CA ASP A 50 3.59 -2.76 -1.39
C ASP A 50 4.61 -1.97 -0.56
N HIS A 51 5.25 -0.97 -1.18
CA HIS A 51 6.13 -0.04 -0.47
C HIS A 51 5.37 0.82 0.55
N GLU A 52 4.18 1.34 0.20
CA GLU A 52 3.31 2.06 1.13
C GLU A 52 2.88 1.20 2.33
N ALA A 53 2.61 -0.08 2.10
CA ALA A 53 2.33 -1.05 3.16
C ALA A 53 3.57 -1.28 4.06
N ALA A 54 4.76 -1.36 3.47
CA ALA A 54 6.02 -1.51 4.20
C ALA A 54 6.30 -0.32 5.12
N LEU A 55 6.13 0.90 4.63
CA LEU A 55 6.31 2.14 5.40
C LEU A 55 5.44 2.17 6.66
N ARG A 56 4.24 1.59 6.60
CA ARG A 56 3.27 1.57 7.71
C ARG A 56 3.29 0.28 8.53
N ARG A 57 4.23 -0.63 8.25
CA ARG A 57 4.31 -1.98 8.83
C ARG A 57 2.99 -2.75 8.71
N HIS A 58 2.34 -2.64 7.57
CA HIS A 58 1.14 -3.40 7.25
C HIS A 58 1.52 -4.72 6.57
N PRO A 59 1.03 -5.87 7.07
CA PRO A 59 1.38 -7.19 6.55
C PRO A 59 0.72 -7.55 5.20
N TYR A 60 -0.26 -6.75 4.76
CA TYR A 60 -1.09 -6.99 3.59
C TYR A 60 -1.21 -5.70 2.77
N ILE A 61 -1.51 -5.83 1.48
CA ILE A 61 -1.81 -4.70 0.61
C ILE A 61 -3.33 -4.44 0.63
N GLY A 62 -3.75 -3.30 1.15
CA GLY A 62 -5.14 -2.84 1.11
C GLY A 62 -5.38 -1.81 0.00
N PRO A 63 -6.65 -1.52 -0.34
CA PRO A 63 -6.99 -0.44 -1.26
C PRO A 63 -6.37 0.90 -0.87
N GLU A 64 -6.26 1.18 0.42
CA GLU A 64 -5.65 2.39 0.96
C GLU A 64 -4.19 2.57 0.51
N HIS A 65 -3.43 1.48 0.37
CA HIS A 65 -2.05 1.55 -0.10
C HIS A 65 -1.97 1.80 -1.61
N VAL A 66 -2.94 1.29 -2.37
CA VAL A 66 -3.06 1.57 -3.82
C VAL A 66 -3.38 3.04 -4.05
N ILE A 67 -4.28 3.59 -3.24
CA ILE A 67 -4.65 5.01 -3.28
C ILE A 67 -3.45 5.89 -2.94
N LEU A 68 -2.72 5.57 -1.87
CA LEU A 68 -1.49 6.29 -1.51
C LEU A 68 -0.44 6.20 -2.62
N ALA A 69 -0.23 5.02 -3.19
CA ALA A 69 0.71 4.81 -4.29
C ALA A 69 0.36 5.64 -5.53
N ALA A 70 -0.93 5.76 -5.86
CA ALA A 70 -1.39 6.60 -6.96
C ALA A 70 -1.15 8.10 -6.70
N ASN A 71 -1.30 8.56 -5.45
CA ASN A 71 -1.06 9.95 -5.04
C ASN A 71 0.43 10.28 -4.84
N ARG A 72 1.30 9.28 -4.73
CA ARG A 72 2.74 9.43 -4.52
C ARG A 72 3.50 9.83 -5.80
N ALA A 73 2.94 9.55 -6.96
CA ALA A 73 3.39 10.13 -8.23
C ALA A 73 3.38 11.68 -8.13
N PRO A 74 4.10 12.44 -8.97
CA PRO A 74 4.45 13.86 -8.73
C PRO A 74 3.28 14.87 -8.71
N HIS A 75 2.04 14.43 -8.57
CA HIS A 75 0.85 15.23 -8.80
C HIS A 75 0.32 15.96 -7.55
N ASP A 76 0.40 15.38 -6.34
CA ASP A 76 -0.14 16.06 -5.14
C ASP A 76 0.45 15.57 -3.79
N ALA A 77 1.58 16.15 -3.39
CA ALA A 77 2.20 15.87 -2.10
C ALA A 77 1.31 16.28 -0.89
N ALA A 78 0.42 17.27 -1.06
CA ALA A 78 -0.44 17.73 0.00
C ALA A 78 -1.60 16.76 0.25
N GLU A 79 -2.23 16.26 -0.81
CA GLU A 79 -3.27 15.24 -0.72
C GLU A 79 -2.72 13.90 -0.23
N TYR A 80 -1.53 13.51 -0.72
CA TYR A 80 -0.79 12.38 -0.18
C TYR A 80 -0.56 12.54 1.34
N GLY A 81 -0.12 13.72 1.78
CA GLY A 81 0.11 14.02 3.20
C GLY A 81 -1.15 13.85 4.06
N LYS A 82 -2.30 14.37 3.59
CA LYS A 82 -3.60 14.21 4.28
C LYS A 82 -4.02 12.76 4.35
N LEU A 83 -4.01 12.03 3.23
CA LEU A 83 -4.40 10.62 3.17
C LEU A 83 -3.48 9.77 4.04
N SER A 84 -2.17 10.01 3.97
CA SER A 84 -1.18 9.32 4.79
C SER A 84 -1.42 9.53 6.28
N ALA A 85 -1.81 10.74 6.70
CA ALA A 85 -2.11 11.03 8.11
C ALA A 85 -3.35 10.29 8.64
N THR A 86 -4.33 9.97 7.78
CA THR A 86 -5.52 9.20 8.17
C THR A 86 -5.24 7.71 8.36
N LEU A 87 -4.22 7.19 7.68
CA LEU A 87 -3.80 5.80 7.72
C LEU A 87 -2.75 5.64 8.80
N VAL A 88 -3.22 5.62 10.05
CA VAL A 88 -2.39 5.51 11.25
C VAL A 88 -1.43 4.32 11.16
N ASP A 89 -0.18 4.56 11.56
CA ASP A 89 0.82 3.53 11.73
C ASP A 89 0.35 2.45 12.70
N GLY A 90 0.23 1.23 12.18
CA GLY A 90 0.35 0.05 13.00
C GLY A 90 -0.86 -0.86 13.06
N LEU A 91 -0.48 -2.11 13.28
CA LEU A 91 -1.30 -3.27 13.66
C LEU A 91 -2.57 -2.86 14.43
N PRO A 92 -3.77 -3.30 14.01
CA PRO A 92 -4.96 -3.12 14.82
C PRO A 92 -4.69 -3.66 16.24
N ARG A 93 -5.05 -2.87 17.25
CA ARG A 93 -4.89 -3.26 18.66
C ARG A 93 -5.52 -4.63 18.87
N ARG A 94 -4.74 -5.56 19.44
CA ARG A 94 -5.15 -6.93 19.77
C ARG A 94 -6.51 -6.90 20.48
N GLY A 95 -7.56 -7.44 19.86
CA GLY A 95 -8.89 -7.57 20.48
C GLY A 95 -10.00 -6.66 19.92
N VAL A 96 -9.71 -5.71 19.03
CA VAL A 96 -10.77 -4.92 18.37
C VAL A 96 -11.26 -5.69 17.13
N LEU A 97 -12.56 -5.95 17.03
CA LEU A 97 -13.26 -6.60 15.89
C LEU A 97 -12.91 -8.08 15.58
N GLY A 98 -12.66 -8.93 16.59
CA GLY A 98 -12.59 -10.39 16.35
C GLY A 98 -11.38 -10.83 15.51
N TRP A 99 -10.39 -9.97 15.33
CA TRP A 99 -9.14 -10.26 14.62
C TRP A 99 -8.36 -11.36 15.36
N ARG A 100 -8.38 -12.58 14.83
CA ARG A 100 -7.57 -13.72 15.28
C ARG A 100 -6.58 -14.09 14.18
N PRO A 101 -5.26 -14.05 14.43
CA PRO A 101 -4.30 -14.31 13.39
C PRO A 101 -4.16 -15.83 13.22
N ARG A 102 -4.83 -16.39 12.21
CA ARG A 102 -4.85 -17.83 11.91
C ARG A 102 -4.02 -18.20 10.67
N GLY A 103 -2.83 -17.61 10.50
CA GLY A 103 -1.95 -17.91 9.37
C GLY A 103 -0.46 -17.94 9.73
N PRO A 104 0.39 -18.55 8.90
CA PRO A 104 1.84 -18.61 9.10
C PRO A 104 2.52 -17.23 9.15
N ASN A 105 1.90 -16.21 8.54
CA ASN A 105 2.27 -14.79 8.62
C ASN A 105 1.66 -14.05 9.83
N SER A 106 1.19 -14.79 10.84
CA SER A 106 0.62 -14.24 12.06
C SER A 106 1.61 -13.33 12.79
N LEU A 107 1.21 -12.07 12.94
CA LEU A 107 1.95 -11.00 13.61
C LEU A 107 2.04 -11.18 15.12
N ALA A 108 1.39 -12.23 15.64
CA ALA A 108 1.56 -12.66 17.02
C ALA A 108 2.92 -13.32 17.28
N ARG A 109 3.68 -13.64 16.23
CA ARG A 109 5.05 -14.18 16.34
C ARG A 109 6.06 -13.05 16.25
N ASP A 110 7.01 -13.01 17.18
CA ASP A 110 8.07 -12.00 17.20
C ASP A 110 8.89 -11.95 15.90
N GLY A 111 9.04 -13.09 15.21
CA GLY A 111 9.68 -13.15 13.89
C GLY A 111 8.97 -12.32 12.83
N ALA A 112 7.62 -12.32 12.81
CA ALA A 112 6.86 -11.51 11.87
C ALA A 112 6.96 -10.01 12.20
N ARG A 113 7.03 -9.64 13.49
CA ARG A 113 7.24 -8.25 13.92
C ARG A 113 8.62 -7.74 13.52
N ARG A 114 9.67 -8.54 13.73
CA ARG A 114 11.05 -8.20 13.30
C ARG A 114 11.14 -8.05 11.79
N ARG A 115 10.50 -8.94 11.03
CA ARG A 115 10.47 -8.87 9.56
C ARG A 115 9.83 -7.56 9.09
N LEU A 116 8.64 -7.23 9.59
CA LEU A 116 7.98 -5.98 9.21
C LEU A 116 8.79 -4.73 9.60
N ALA A 117 9.46 -4.76 10.75
CA ALA A 117 10.32 -3.65 11.16
C ALA A 117 11.54 -3.49 10.23
N ALA A 118 12.13 -4.60 9.79
CA ALA A 118 13.23 -4.57 8.82
C ALA A 118 12.76 -4.06 7.45
N GLU A 119 11.59 -4.50 6.99
CA GLU A 119 10.96 -4.03 5.75
C GLU A 119 10.63 -2.53 5.81
N GLN A 120 10.10 -2.04 6.93
CA GLN A 120 9.87 -0.60 7.13
C GLN A 120 11.18 0.18 7.08
N ALA A 121 12.22 -0.29 7.78
CA ALA A 121 13.51 0.38 7.78
C ALA A 121 14.14 0.44 6.38
N GLU A 122 13.95 -0.61 5.56
CA GLU A 122 14.37 -0.61 4.17
C GLU A 122 13.56 0.36 3.31
N ALA A 123 12.24 0.41 3.48
CA ALA A 123 11.38 1.34 2.78
C ALA A 123 11.74 2.81 3.11
N VAL A 124 11.96 3.13 4.38
CA VAL A 124 12.41 4.46 4.82
C VAL A 124 13.78 4.82 4.23
N ARG A 125 14.73 3.85 4.20
CA ARG A 125 16.03 4.06 3.56
C ARG A 125 15.87 4.37 2.07
N ARG A 126 15.01 3.61 1.36
CA ARG A 126 14.75 3.82 -0.06
C ARG A 126 14.24 5.23 -0.34
N ASP A 127 13.30 5.71 0.47
CA ASP A 127 12.76 7.07 0.37
C ASP A 127 13.81 8.14 0.64
N SER A 128 14.66 7.91 1.64
CA SER A 128 15.76 8.82 2.00
C SER A 128 16.89 8.82 0.95
N SER A 129 17.05 7.72 0.21
CA SER A 129 18.07 7.55 -0.85
C SER A 129 17.60 7.96 -2.25
N SER A 130 16.32 8.31 -2.42
CA SER A 130 15.77 8.87 -3.66
C SER A 130 15.61 10.39 -3.50
N PRO A 131 16.65 11.20 -3.74
CA PRO A 131 16.59 12.67 -3.62
C PRO A 131 15.76 13.38 -4.72
N GLU A 132 15.05 12.64 -5.57
CA GLU A 132 14.40 13.16 -6.78
C GLU A 132 13.01 13.79 -6.54
N MET A 133 12.72 14.38 -5.37
CA MET A 133 11.48 15.17 -5.15
C MET A 133 11.68 16.31 -4.13
N SER A 134 12.88 16.90 -4.09
CA SER A 134 13.09 18.23 -3.48
C SER A 134 13.50 19.21 -4.57
N GLY A 135 12.50 19.65 -5.34
CA GLY A 135 12.60 20.71 -6.35
C GLY A 135 11.27 21.42 -6.45
#